data_AF-A0A812TWW0-F1
#
_entry.id   AF-A0A812TWW0-F1
#
_cell.length_a   1.000
_cell.length_b   1.000
_cell.length_c   1.000
_cell.angle_alpha   90.00
_cell.angle_beta   90.00
_cell.angle_gamma   90.00
#
_symmetry.space_group_name_H-M   'P 1'
#
loop_
_entity.id
_entity.type
_entity.pdbx_description
1 polymer ?
#
loop_
_entity_poly.entity_id
_entity_poly.type
_entity_poly.pdbx_seq_one_letter_code
_entity_poly.pdbx_strand_id
1 'polypeptide(L)'
;MPQQSDAKLLEELTEVPAGWSLATVIDAFVYLAAFLGYPPADRAREALSGRLVELWAVQPAEAQAWLERFGELKTATRQERLCEALLRHGAAECGKYKGGPWYFSEAGLLRGEPEDSAAERERCAAWYLQQPHTRDRCRELAERLVSAEMSLETARKRQKLEEETSERRRLEAELQKSQEEGRELRNRLAVAEAEVSSKDAELQTAQSESANCKERCEDLAARAADAETAAARMQQELGQLKEEHATTKERLSQAEADAAERRLEVQRLQEETRGCQERSQQAEVARSVLTEEPGSKAELQLEKAVLQERCDQLRQQLQQTSAKAEAERSAMLGQLSALWDERGMHKERIRELERQLHEEKKQEQESHHSNFASGTVSSEQESDLAEHFGYNLVDEDRASILSGSSQSSVKQNCFMLDAMFKVRMDVLREGRDLQKGSQVVAGDGKTLLEVVEISKEAQAGEVVDLWAGAAMLRVTPDHRVQVPDESGEAGRVYVPAGNLKAGDFVMLDAGEPVALTSAETRPMECKVLKIVFKPDLPVAVFSSPTCILSKGHKKKPTTARRGGMCQRGKEAVDPIDEGASIPDTAAGEYMD
;
A
#
# COMPACT_ATOMS: atom_id res chain seq x y z
N MET A 1 88.72 30.39 8.49
CA MET A 1 88.87 31.84 8.26
C MET A 1 87.56 32.31 7.66
N PRO A 2 86.61 32.75 8.51
CA PRO A 2 85.23 32.95 8.12
C PRO A 2 85.08 34.16 7.20
N GLN A 3 84.22 34.02 6.19
CA GLN A 3 83.81 35.09 5.28
C GLN A 3 83.16 36.21 6.08
N GLN A 4 83.93 37.26 6.33
CA GLN A 4 83.52 38.49 7.00
C GLN A 4 83.30 39.59 5.95
N SER A 5 82.56 39.30 4.86
CA SER A 5 82.46 40.22 3.71
C SER A 5 81.10 40.84 3.45
N ASP A 6 80.03 40.44 4.16
CA ASP A 6 78.69 40.96 3.86
C ASP A 6 78.18 41.92 4.93
N ALA A 7 79.03 42.27 5.91
CA ALA A 7 78.75 43.31 6.88
C ALA A 7 78.79 44.69 6.20
N LYS A 8 77.65 45.12 5.67
CA LYS A 8 77.46 46.48 5.17
C LYS A 8 77.42 47.46 6.34
N LEU A 9 77.93 48.67 6.11
CA LEU A 9 77.75 49.77 7.03
C LEU A 9 76.24 50.04 7.17
N LEU A 10 75.79 50.35 8.39
CA LEU A 10 74.39 50.67 8.67
C LEU A 10 73.84 51.77 7.73
N GLU A 11 74.70 52.71 7.37
CA GLU A 11 74.37 53.85 6.52
C GLU A 11 74.12 53.44 5.05
N GLU A 12 74.53 52.23 4.64
CA GLU A 12 74.31 51.70 3.29
C GLU A 12 73.07 50.79 3.21
N LEU A 13 72.35 50.61 4.31
CA LEU A 13 71.16 49.76 4.37
C LEU A 13 70.05 50.36 3.50
N THR A 14 69.59 49.60 2.51
CA THR A 14 68.48 49.99 1.61
C THR A 14 67.21 49.23 1.89
N GLU A 15 67.33 48.03 2.48
CA GLU A 15 66.23 47.16 2.90
C GLU A 15 66.59 46.54 4.25
N VAL A 16 65.60 46.36 5.11
CA VAL A 16 65.80 45.77 6.44
C VAL A 16 65.53 44.27 6.35
N PRO A 17 66.47 43.40 6.77
CA PRO A 17 66.26 41.96 6.75
C PRO A 17 65.00 41.55 7.53
N ALA A 18 64.19 40.66 6.92
CA ALA A 18 62.93 40.22 7.51
C ALA A 18 63.11 39.52 8.88
N GLY A 19 64.29 38.92 9.12
CA GLY A 19 64.61 38.21 10.37
C GLY A 19 64.96 39.11 11.56
N TRP A 20 65.03 40.44 11.39
CA TRP A 20 65.33 41.33 12.51
C TRP A 20 64.15 41.45 13.47
N SER A 21 64.40 41.25 14.76
CA SER A 21 63.44 41.49 15.83
C SER A 21 63.14 42.98 15.97
N LEU A 22 61.99 43.31 16.57
CA LEU A 22 61.60 44.70 16.82
C LEU A 22 62.70 45.47 17.56
N ALA A 23 63.29 44.85 18.59
CA ALA A 23 64.40 45.43 19.34
C ALA A 23 65.62 45.78 18.45
N THR A 24 66.00 44.87 17.54
CA THR A 24 67.14 45.07 16.63
C THR A 24 66.90 46.23 15.67
N VAL A 25 65.68 46.36 15.14
CA VAL A 25 65.33 47.46 14.25
C VAL A 25 65.28 48.79 15.02
N ILE A 26 64.82 48.80 16.27
CA ILE A 26 64.84 49.99 17.13
C ILE A 26 66.28 50.42 17.42
N ASP A 27 67.16 49.50 17.80
CA ASP A 27 68.58 49.79 18.04
C ASP A 27 69.22 50.47 16.82
N ALA A 28 68.98 49.90 15.64
CA ALA A 28 69.50 50.42 14.36
C ALA A 28 68.96 51.81 14.03
N PHE A 29 67.65 52.04 14.19
CA PHE A 29 67.02 53.33 13.93
C PHE A 29 67.57 54.43 14.84
N VAL A 30 67.66 54.11 16.12
CA VAL A 30 68.09 55.02 17.17
C VAL A 30 69.55 55.44 17.01
N TYR A 31 70.42 54.53 16.56
CA TYR A 31 71.78 54.89 16.16
C TYR A 31 71.79 55.91 15.00
N LEU A 32 71.06 55.63 13.92
CA LEU A 32 70.99 56.52 12.75
C LEU A 32 70.33 57.88 13.05
N ALA A 33 69.44 57.94 14.04
CA ALA A 33 68.80 59.18 14.47
C ALA A 33 69.79 60.22 15.04
N ALA A 34 70.99 59.80 15.43
CA ALA A 34 72.06 60.71 15.89
C ALA A 34 72.81 61.40 14.73
N PHE A 35 72.79 60.83 13.52
CA PHE A 35 73.55 61.33 12.37
C PHE A 35 72.77 62.37 11.57
N LEU A 36 73.38 63.53 11.33
CA LEU A 36 72.83 64.60 10.49
C LEU A 36 73.57 64.71 9.16
N GLY A 37 72.81 64.94 8.09
CA GLY A 37 73.36 65.42 6.82
C GLY A 37 74.17 64.39 6.03
N TYR A 38 74.07 63.11 6.36
CA TYR A 38 74.69 62.02 5.61
C TYR A 38 73.63 61.32 4.76
N PRO A 39 73.57 61.56 3.42
CA PRO A 39 72.51 61.04 2.56
C PRO A 39 72.32 59.52 2.59
N PRO A 40 73.36 58.69 2.75
CA PRO A 40 73.18 57.25 2.95
C PRO A 40 72.39 56.93 4.23
N ALA A 41 72.68 57.60 5.35
CA ALA A 41 71.96 57.41 6.61
C ALA A 41 70.46 57.78 6.51
N ASP A 42 70.09 58.74 5.66
CA ASP A 42 68.69 59.10 5.45
C ASP A 42 67.90 57.97 4.77
N ARG A 43 68.50 57.28 3.79
CA ARG A 43 67.88 56.12 3.12
C ARG A 43 67.73 54.93 4.07
N ALA A 44 68.78 54.62 4.82
CA ALA A 44 68.75 53.56 5.82
C ALA A 44 67.71 53.82 6.93
N ARG A 45 67.62 55.07 7.40
CA ARG A 45 66.62 55.48 8.40
C ARG A 45 65.20 55.35 7.86
N GLU A 46 64.95 55.67 6.60
CA GLU A 46 63.62 55.49 6.00
C GLU A 46 63.25 54.00 5.89
N ALA A 47 64.18 53.15 5.44
CA ALA A 47 63.97 51.70 5.38
C ALA A 47 63.67 51.11 6.78
N LEU A 48 64.40 51.54 7.81
CA LEU A 48 64.16 51.15 9.20
C LEU A 48 62.84 51.68 9.74
N SER A 49 62.47 52.92 9.41
CA SER A 49 61.18 53.49 9.81
C SER A 49 60.02 52.70 9.20
N GLY A 50 60.12 52.32 7.92
CA GLY A 50 59.15 51.45 7.26
C GLY A 50 59.04 50.08 7.94
N ARG A 51 60.18 49.43 8.22
CA ARG A 51 60.19 48.13 8.90
C ARG A 51 59.67 48.20 10.34
N LEU A 52 59.97 49.27 11.07
CA LEU A 52 59.44 49.49 12.40
C LEU A 52 57.93 49.61 12.35
N VAL A 53 57.38 50.41 11.44
CA VAL A 53 55.92 50.53 11.25
C VAL A 53 55.27 49.17 10.97
N GLU A 54 55.90 48.35 10.13
CA GLU A 54 55.41 47.01 9.82
C GLU A 54 55.46 46.07 11.04
N LEU A 55 56.61 45.95 11.70
CA LEU A 55 56.78 45.09 12.88
C LEU A 55 55.87 45.52 14.03
N TRP A 56 55.70 46.83 14.22
CA TRP A 56 54.82 47.39 15.24
C TRP A 56 53.35 47.03 15.00
N ALA A 57 52.93 46.97 13.73
CA ALA A 57 51.58 46.54 13.35
C ALA A 57 51.39 45.02 13.48
N VAL A 58 52.40 44.22 13.11
CA VAL A 58 52.32 42.74 13.10
C VAL A 58 52.51 42.14 14.49
N GLN A 59 53.30 42.77 15.36
CA GLN A 59 53.70 42.25 16.66
C GLN A 59 53.31 43.21 17.82
N PRO A 60 52.00 43.50 18.00
CA PRO A 60 51.55 44.49 18.98
C PRO A 60 51.91 44.11 20.43
N ALA A 61 52.02 42.81 20.74
CA ALA A 61 52.42 42.32 22.06
C ALA A 61 53.90 42.61 22.36
N GLU A 62 54.79 42.39 21.40
CA GLU A 62 56.23 42.69 21.54
C GLU A 62 56.46 44.21 21.61
N ALA A 63 55.75 44.97 20.79
CA ALA A 63 55.77 46.43 20.83
C ALA A 63 55.30 46.99 22.17
N GLN A 64 54.21 46.45 22.72
CA GLN A 64 53.71 46.84 24.03
C GLN A 64 54.68 46.46 25.16
N ALA A 65 55.23 45.24 25.13
CA ALA A 65 56.23 44.80 26.10
C ALA A 65 57.51 45.66 26.04
N TRP A 66 57.93 46.08 24.85
CA TRP A 66 59.05 47.00 24.68
C TRP A 66 58.75 48.37 25.30
N LEU A 67 57.56 48.94 25.05
CA LEU A 67 57.15 50.22 25.66
C LEU A 67 57.08 50.15 27.19
N GLU A 68 56.59 49.04 27.74
CA GLU A 68 56.47 48.83 29.19
C GLU A 68 57.84 48.76 29.88
N ARG A 69 58.88 48.28 29.19
CA ARG A 69 60.27 48.23 29.69
C ARG A 69 60.86 49.62 29.96
N PHE A 70 60.36 50.67 29.31
CA PHE A 70 60.88 52.04 29.42
C PHE A 70 59.97 52.99 30.23
N GLY A 71 59.11 52.46 31.13
CA GLY A 71 58.18 53.21 32.01
C GLY A 71 58.81 54.42 32.76
N GLU A 72 58.09 55.40 33.31
CA GLU A 72 56.75 55.44 33.93
C GLU A 72 56.00 56.76 33.59
N LEU A 73 55.84 57.13 32.33
CA LEU A 73 55.03 58.31 31.97
C LEU A 73 53.55 57.95 31.91
N LYS A 74 52.91 57.83 33.09
CA LYS A 74 51.48 57.50 33.22
C LYS A 74 50.54 58.56 32.64
N THR A 75 51.02 59.80 32.46
CA THR A 75 50.19 60.96 32.06
C THR A 75 50.46 61.47 30.65
N ALA A 76 51.44 60.91 29.93
CA ALA A 76 51.78 61.36 28.58
C ALA A 76 50.92 60.66 27.52
N THR A 77 50.67 61.35 26.40
CA THR A 77 50.01 60.76 25.22
C THR A 77 50.82 59.57 24.70
N ARG A 78 50.16 58.65 23.97
CA ARG A 78 50.82 57.46 23.40
C ARG A 78 52.03 57.82 22.53
N GLN A 79 51.91 58.89 21.75
CA GLN A 79 52.99 59.44 20.92
C GLN A 79 54.16 59.94 21.77
N GLU A 80 53.88 60.73 22.82
CA GLU A 80 54.91 61.26 23.71
C GLU A 80 55.63 60.15 24.48
N ARG A 81 54.90 59.13 24.95
CA ARG A 81 55.48 57.95 25.59
C ARG A 81 56.43 57.19 24.66
N LEU A 82 56.04 57.04 23.39
CA LEU A 82 56.84 56.32 22.42
C LEU A 82 58.09 57.12 22.00
N CYS A 83 57.94 58.43 21.80
CA CYS A 83 59.06 59.33 21.54
C CYS A 83 60.07 59.33 22.70
N GLU A 84 59.59 59.44 23.95
CA GLU A 84 60.45 59.35 25.12
C GLU A 84 61.13 57.98 25.25
N ALA A 85 60.40 56.89 25.02
CA ALA A 85 60.97 55.54 25.08
C ALA A 85 62.10 55.36 24.05
N LEU A 86 61.92 55.83 22.81
CA LEU A 86 62.95 55.83 21.78
C LEU A 86 64.17 56.67 22.18
N LEU A 87 63.96 57.84 22.79
CA LEU A 87 65.03 58.72 23.25
C LEU A 87 65.82 58.11 24.42
N ARG A 88 65.14 57.51 25.41
CA ARG A 88 65.78 56.84 26.54
C ARG A 88 66.55 55.60 26.11
N HIS A 89 65.97 54.82 25.20
CA HIS A 89 66.65 53.67 24.60
C HIS A 89 67.91 54.13 23.87
N GLY A 90 67.82 55.20 23.07
CA GLY A 90 68.98 55.76 22.39
C GLY A 90 70.05 56.34 23.27
N ALA A 91 69.68 57.06 24.31
CA ALA A 91 70.63 57.54 25.30
C ALA A 91 71.36 56.37 25.97
N ALA A 92 70.64 55.29 26.30
CA ALA A 92 71.21 54.09 26.92
C ALA A 92 72.13 53.29 25.97
N GLU A 93 71.83 53.26 24.67
CA GLU A 93 72.62 52.54 23.66
C GLU A 93 73.81 53.35 23.13
N CYS A 94 73.62 54.66 22.91
CA CYS A 94 74.69 55.57 22.48
C CYS A 94 75.84 55.62 23.49
N GLY A 95 75.53 55.53 24.79
CA GLY A 95 76.54 55.46 25.83
C GLY A 95 77.32 54.14 25.89
N LYS A 96 76.89 53.07 25.22
CA LYS A 96 77.56 51.77 25.32
C LYS A 96 78.66 51.55 24.27
N TYR A 97 78.60 52.21 23.11
CA TYR A 97 79.41 51.84 21.94
C TYR A 97 80.00 53.05 21.22
N LYS A 98 80.63 53.95 21.97
CA LYS A 98 81.17 55.20 21.44
C LYS A 98 82.30 54.95 20.43
N GLY A 99 82.20 55.57 19.25
CA GLY A 99 83.30 55.70 18.29
C GLY A 99 83.63 54.47 17.44
N GLY A 100 83.00 53.31 17.69
CA GLY A 100 83.15 52.12 16.85
C GLY A 100 82.22 52.16 15.62
N PRO A 101 82.67 51.68 14.45
CA PRO A 101 81.77 51.42 13.32
C PRO A 101 80.73 50.35 13.72
N TRP A 102 79.45 50.64 13.49
CA TRP A 102 78.37 49.69 13.73
C TRP A 102 78.17 48.83 12.47
N TYR A 103 78.34 47.53 12.62
CA TYR A 103 78.21 46.56 11.54
C TYR A 103 76.95 45.72 11.72
N PHE A 104 76.30 45.34 10.62
CA PHE A 104 75.17 44.42 10.66
C PHE A 104 75.58 43.07 10.12
N SER A 105 75.20 42.02 10.85
CA SER A 105 75.23 40.65 10.35
C SER A 105 73.82 40.19 10.01
N GLU A 106 73.71 39.07 9.30
CA GLU A 106 72.42 38.39 9.12
C GLU A 106 71.75 38.02 10.46
N ALA A 107 72.53 37.83 11.53
CA ALA A 107 72.04 37.55 12.88
C ALA A 107 71.59 38.81 13.66
N GLY A 108 71.65 39.99 13.05
CA GLY A 108 71.30 41.26 13.67
C GLY A 108 72.49 42.20 13.87
N LEU A 109 72.28 43.20 14.70
CA LEU A 109 73.24 44.27 14.94
C LEU A 109 74.47 43.76 15.72
N LEU A 110 75.64 43.79 15.09
CA LEU A 110 76.90 43.48 15.75
C LEU A 110 77.36 44.70 16.53
N ARG A 111 77.48 44.53 17.85
CA ARG A 111 77.87 45.60 18.76
C ARG A 111 79.35 45.44 19.12
N GLY A 112 80.11 46.55 19.13
CA GLY A 112 81.51 46.54 19.58
C GLY A 112 81.66 46.23 21.07
N GLU A 113 82.88 46.01 21.56
CA GLU A 113 83.10 45.93 23.01
C GLU A 113 82.78 47.29 23.66
N PRO A 114 82.06 47.33 24.79
CA PRO A 114 81.77 48.59 25.47
C PRO A 114 83.05 49.14 26.12
N GLU A 115 83.71 50.10 25.49
CA GLU A 115 85.03 50.59 25.92
C GLU A 115 85.02 51.65 27.04
N ASP A 116 83.85 52.03 27.57
CA ASP A 116 83.72 53.26 28.34
C ASP A 116 83.40 53.08 29.84
N SER A 117 83.96 53.99 30.66
CA SER A 117 83.60 54.16 32.07
C SER A 117 82.15 54.65 32.24
N ALA A 118 81.50 54.36 33.37
CA ALA A 118 80.10 54.77 33.60
C ALA A 118 79.85 56.29 33.37
N ALA A 119 80.84 57.13 33.67
CA ALA A 119 80.80 58.58 33.47
C ALA A 119 80.87 59.00 31.98
N GLU A 120 81.45 58.19 31.11
CA GLU A 120 81.44 58.44 29.66
C GLU A 120 80.11 58.03 29.05
N ARG A 121 79.51 56.93 29.53
CA ARG A 121 78.17 56.51 29.12
C ARG A 121 77.13 57.58 29.45
N GLU A 122 77.21 58.17 30.64
CA GLU A 122 76.33 59.26 31.07
C GLU A 122 76.53 60.54 30.23
N ARG A 123 77.78 60.89 29.89
CA ARG A 123 78.09 62.03 29.02
C ARG A 123 77.55 61.84 27.60
N CYS A 124 77.68 60.64 27.02
CA CYS A 124 77.14 60.31 25.71
C CYS A 124 75.61 60.28 25.69
N ALA A 125 74.99 59.73 26.73
CA ALA A 125 73.53 59.79 26.92
C ALA A 125 73.02 61.24 26.97
N ALA A 126 73.69 62.10 27.74
CA ALA A 126 73.36 63.53 27.81
C ALA A 126 73.54 64.24 26.47
N TRP A 127 74.60 63.93 25.72
CA TRP A 127 74.85 64.48 24.39
C TRP A 127 73.73 64.09 23.40
N TYR A 128 73.32 62.81 23.38
CA TYR A 128 72.25 62.29 22.53
C TYR A 128 70.91 62.99 22.80
N LEU A 129 70.56 63.17 24.08
CA LEU A 129 69.32 63.85 24.49
C LEU A 129 69.30 65.35 24.18
N GLN A 130 70.48 65.99 24.09
CA GLN A 130 70.60 67.41 23.77
C GLN A 130 70.49 67.71 22.27
N GLN A 131 70.60 66.71 21.40
CA GLN A 131 70.50 66.89 19.94
C GLN A 131 69.05 67.16 19.49
N PRO A 132 68.72 68.37 18.99
CA PRO A 132 67.34 68.69 18.59
C PRO A 132 66.83 67.78 17.46
N HIS A 133 67.68 67.44 16.49
CA HIS A 133 67.31 66.61 15.35
C HIS A 133 66.95 65.18 15.73
N THR A 134 67.65 64.60 16.71
CA THR A 134 67.35 63.26 17.22
C THR A 134 65.96 63.23 17.86
N ARG A 135 65.61 64.27 18.61
CA ARG A 135 64.27 64.45 19.18
C ARG A 135 63.20 64.61 18.11
N ASP A 136 63.48 65.36 17.04
CA ASP A 136 62.54 65.54 15.94
C ASP A 136 62.31 64.23 15.17
N ARG A 137 63.36 63.45 14.92
CA ARG A 137 63.25 62.13 14.25
C ARG A 137 62.53 61.09 15.10
N CYS A 138 62.81 61.02 16.40
CA CYS A 138 62.07 60.15 17.31
C CYS A 138 60.58 60.55 17.40
N ARG A 139 60.27 61.85 17.33
CA ARG A 139 58.88 62.33 17.29
C ARG A 139 58.18 61.95 15.99
N GLU A 140 58.83 62.16 14.85
CA GLU A 140 58.32 61.79 13.52
C GLU A 140 58.02 60.29 13.44
N LEU A 141 58.94 59.44 13.89
CA LEU A 141 58.69 58.00 13.96
C LEU A 141 57.54 57.68 14.90
N ALA A 142 57.44 58.35 16.06
CA ALA A 142 56.34 58.15 16.98
C ALA A 142 54.97 58.49 16.38
N GLU A 143 54.88 59.56 15.60
CA GLU A 143 53.67 59.92 14.85
C GLU A 143 53.31 58.87 13.81
N ARG A 144 54.30 58.36 13.07
CA ARG A 144 54.09 57.28 12.08
C ARG A 144 53.59 55.99 12.73
N LEU A 145 54.17 55.60 13.87
CA LEU A 145 53.77 54.40 14.60
C LEU A 145 52.34 54.52 15.14
N VAL A 146 52.00 55.65 15.76
CA VAL A 146 50.62 55.90 16.24
C VAL A 146 49.63 55.94 15.08
N SER A 147 49.99 56.54 13.95
CA SER A 147 49.15 56.58 12.74
C SER A 147 48.91 55.18 12.17
N ALA A 148 49.95 54.33 12.15
CA ALA A 148 49.85 52.95 11.69
C ALA A 148 48.95 52.10 12.60
N GLU A 149 49.08 52.23 13.91
CA GLU A 149 48.20 51.57 14.89
C GLU A 149 46.73 51.97 14.70
N MET A 150 46.46 53.27 14.55
CA MET A 150 45.10 53.78 14.32
C MET A 150 44.51 53.28 12.99
N SER A 151 45.33 53.19 11.94
CA SER A 151 44.93 52.65 10.65
C SER A 151 44.59 51.15 10.74
N LEU A 152 45.43 50.37 11.44
CA LEU A 152 45.19 48.94 11.68
C LEU A 152 43.93 48.71 12.51
N GLU A 153 43.70 49.49 13.56
CA GLU A 153 42.50 49.42 14.38
C GLU A 153 41.24 49.75 13.55
N THR A 154 41.33 50.73 12.65
CA THR A 154 40.25 51.05 11.72
C THR A 154 40.00 49.91 10.74
N ALA A 155 41.05 49.29 10.21
CA ALA A 155 40.94 48.13 9.32
C ALA A 155 40.29 46.93 10.03
N ARG A 156 40.69 46.63 11.28
CA ARG A 156 40.07 45.58 12.11
C ARG A 156 38.59 45.85 12.37
N LYS A 157 38.22 47.10 12.67
CA LYS A 157 36.81 47.49 12.85
C LYS A 157 36.00 47.33 11.57
N ARG A 158 36.56 47.69 10.41
CA ARG A 158 35.91 47.48 9.11
C ARG A 158 35.74 46.01 8.79
N GLN A 159 36.79 45.20 8.98
CA GLN A 159 36.71 43.75 8.80
C GLN A 159 35.65 43.13 9.70
N LYS A 160 35.64 43.49 10.99
CA LYS A 160 34.62 42.99 11.93
C LYS A 160 33.21 43.38 11.52
N LEU A 161 32.99 44.61 11.04
CA LEU A 161 31.70 45.05 10.54
C LEU A 161 31.30 44.29 9.25
N GLU A 162 32.25 44.01 8.37
CA GLU A 162 32.02 43.21 7.16
C GLU A 162 31.66 41.76 7.52
N GLU A 163 32.36 41.14 8.46
CA GLU A 163 32.05 39.82 9.00
C GLU A 163 30.65 39.80 9.63
N GLU A 164 30.32 40.75 10.49
CA GLU A 164 29.00 40.86 11.14
C GLU A 164 27.87 41.09 10.12
N THR A 165 28.09 41.93 9.11
CA THR A 165 27.10 42.15 8.04
C THR A 165 26.94 40.91 7.15
N SER A 166 28.00 40.15 6.90
CA SER A 166 27.93 38.88 6.17
C SER A 166 27.17 37.81 6.97
N GLU A 167 27.41 37.72 8.28
CA GLU A 167 26.72 36.81 9.18
C GLU A 167 25.23 37.16 9.28
N ARG A 168 24.91 38.45 9.41
CA ARG A 168 23.53 38.93 9.38
C ARG A 168 22.81 38.56 8.09
N ARG A 169 23.42 38.77 6.92
CA ARG A 169 22.84 38.37 5.62
C ARG A 169 22.60 36.87 5.53
N ARG A 170 23.53 36.06 6.06
CA ARG A 170 23.38 34.61 6.11
C ARG A 170 22.19 34.21 6.99
N LEU A 171 22.07 34.79 8.19
CA LEU A 171 20.94 34.52 9.10
C LEU A 171 19.60 34.97 8.50
N GLU A 172 19.57 36.11 7.82
CA GLU A 172 18.37 36.59 7.10
C GLU A 172 17.96 35.62 5.98
N ALA A 173 18.92 35.06 5.23
CA ALA A 173 18.66 34.04 4.22
C ALA A 173 18.16 32.71 4.82
N GLU A 174 18.75 32.26 5.94
CA GLU A 174 18.29 31.08 6.67
C GLU A 174 16.87 31.27 7.23
N LEU A 175 16.53 32.46 7.72
CA LEU A 175 15.17 32.81 8.17
C LEU A 175 14.16 32.78 7.02
N GLN A 176 14.49 33.37 5.87
CA GLN A 176 13.62 33.33 4.67
C GLN A 176 13.39 31.89 4.20
N LYS A 177 14.44 31.06 4.20
CA LYS A 177 14.34 29.64 3.87
C LYS A 177 13.39 28.91 4.82
N SER A 178 13.52 29.12 6.13
CA SER A 178 12.64 28.52 7.13
C SER A 178 11.18 28.99 6.99
N GLN A 179 10.96 30.26 6.64
CA GLN A 179 9.61 30.78 6.37
C GLN A 179 8.97 30.11 5.14
N GLU A 180 9.75 29.84 4.09
CA GLU A 180 9.28 29.12 2.89
C GLU A 180 8.92 27.67 3.21
N GLU A 181 9.80 26.94 3.91
CA GLU A 181 9.52 25.59 4.39
C GLU A 181 8.25 25.56 5.26
N GLY A 182 8.05 26.58 6.11
CA GLY A 182 6.83 26.75 6.89
C GLY A 182 5.58 27.01 6.05
N ARG A 183 5.69 27.73 4.92
CA ARG A 183 4.59 27.92 3.95
C ARG A 183 4.25 26.60 3.26
N GLU A 184 5.24 25.87 2.81
CA GLU A 184 5.07 24.56 2.17
C GLU A 184 4.36 23.58 3.10
N LEU A 185 4.79 23.49 4.37
CA LEU A 185 4.16 22.62 5.37
C LEU A 185 2.70 23.01 5.64
N ARG A 186 2.37 24.31 5.71
CA ARG A 186 0.98 24.78 5.84
C ARG A 186 0.13 24.39 4.63
N ASN A 187 0.66 24.49 3.42
CA ASN A 187 -0.04 24.08 2.21
C ASN A 187 -0.30 22.55 2.20
N ARG A 188 0.71 21.75 2.59
CA ARG A 188 0.56 20.29 2.71
C ARG A 188 -0.48 19.90 3.78
N LEU A 189 -0.51 20.62 4.90
CA LEU A 189 -1.52 20.41 5.94
C LEU A 189 -2.92 20.72 5.42
N ALA A 190 -3.11 21.84 4.71
CA ALA A 190 -4.41 22.20 4.13
C ALA A 190 -4.91 21.17 3.11
N VAL A 191 -4.02 20.60 2.28
CA VAL A 191 -4.37 19.50 1.37
C VAL A 191 -4.80 18.25 2.14
N ALA A 192 -4.06 17.86 3.18
CA ALA A 192 -4.40 16.72 4.00
C ALA A 192 -5.75 16.91 4.74
N GLU A 193 -6.04 18.10 5.25
CA GLU A 193 -7.33 18.44 5.86
C GLU A 193 -8.49 18.34 4.86
N ALA A 194 -8.28 18.78 3.61
CA ALA A 194 -9.27 18.63 2.55
C ALA A 194 -9.52 17.16 2.17
N GLU A 195 -8.46 16.34 2.12
CA GLU A 195 -8.58 14.89 1.87
C GLU A 195 -9.35 14.18 3.00
N VAL A 196 -9.08 14.50 4.26
CA VAL A 196 -9.81 13.95 5.42
C VAL A 196 -11.28 14.34 5.36
N SER A 197 -11.59 15.60 5.09
CA SER A 197 -12.98 16.08 4.93
C SER A 197 -13.71 15.34 3.80
N SER A 198 -13.05 15.10 2.66
CA SER A 198 -13.60 14.28 1.57
C SER A 198 -13.85 12.83 1.99
N LYS A 199 -12.95 12.24 2.78
CA LYS A 199 -13.09 10.85 3.28
C LYS A 199 -14.22 10.73 4.29
N ASP A 200 -14.44 11.73 5.12
CA ASP A 200 -15.57 11.77 6.06
C ASP A 200 -16.91 11.84 5.31
N ALA A 201 -17.00 12.60 4.22
CA ALA A 201 -18.19 12.64 3.37
C ALA A 201 -18.46 11.29 2.67
N GLU A 202 -17.40 10.62 2.18
CA GLU A 202 -17.50 9.25 1.64
C GLU A 202 -18.00 8.26 2.70
N LEU A 203 -17.47 8.35 3.93
CA LEU A 203 -17.86 7.49 5.05
C LEU A 203 -19.33 7.69 5.45
N GLN A 204 -19.79 8.94 5.55
CA GLN A 204 -21.19 9.25 5.84
C GLN A 204 -22.13 8.71 4.75
N THR A 205 -21.73 8.83 3.48
CA THR A 205 -22.47 8.26 2.35
C THR A 205 -22.57 6.73 2.49
N ALA A 206 -21.45 6.05 2.72
CA ALA A 206 -21.42 4.60 2.89
C ALA A 206 -22.25 4.12 4.10
N GLN A 207 -22.24 4.86 5.21
CA GLN A 207 -23.09 4.58 6.37
C GLN A 207 -24.59 4.69 6.02
N SER A 208 -24.98 5.72 5.26
CA SER A 208 -26.36 5.87 4.81
C SER A 208 -26.81 4.75 3.86
N GLU A 209 -25.93 4.31 2.94
CA GLU A 209 -26.20 3.18 2.04
C GLU A 209 -26.30 1.86 2.81
N SER A 210 -25.46 1.66 3.82
CA SER A 210 -25.53 0.50 4.72
C SER A 210 -26.83 0.47 5.54
N ALA A 211 -27.31 1.62 6.01
CA ALA A 211 -28.58 1.72 6.72
C ALA A 211 -29.76 1.35 5.80
N ASN A 212 -29.76 1.84 4.55
CA ASN A 212 -30.77 1.49 3.55
C ASN A 212 -30.73 -0.01 3.20
N CYS A 213 -29.54 -0.59 3.04
CA CYS A 213 -29.40 -2.04 2.80
C CYS A 213 -29.96 -2.85 3.96
N LYS A 214 -29.73 -2.42 5.22
CA LYS A 214 -30.28 -3.07 6.40
C LYS A 214 -31.81 -3.04 6.40
N GLU A 215 -32.41 -1.89 6.11
CA GLU A 215 -33.88 -1.74 5.99
C GLU A 215 -34.46 -2.66 4.92
N ARG A 216 -33.81 -2.77 3.75
CA ARG A 216 -34.23 -3.70 2.69
C ARG A 216 -34.14 -5.16 3.11
N CYS A 217 -33.09 -5.54 3.84
CA CYS A 217 -32.98 -6.90 4.37
C CYS A 217 -34.09 -7.21 5.39
N GLU A 218 -34.46 -6.24 6.21
CA GLU A 218 -35.58 -6.38 7.17
C GLU A 218 -36.93 -6.51 6.44
N ASP A 219 -37.19 -5.73 5.38
CA ASP A 219 -38.39 -5.86 4.53
C ASP A 219 -38.45 -7.23 3.82
N LEU A 220 -37.34 -7.70 3.26
CA LEU A 220 -37.27 -9.03 2.63
C LEU A 220 -37.49 -10.16 3.64
N ALA A 221 -36.94 -10.04 4.84
CA ALA A 221 -37.16 -11.02 5.91
C ALA A 221 -38.64 -11.07 6.32
N ALA A 222 -39.31 -9.92 6.42
CA ALA A 222 -40.75 -9.87 6.69
C ALA A 222 -41.57 -10.55 5.59
N ARG A 223 -41.28 -10.27 4.32
CA ARG A 223 -41.95 -10.91 3.18
C ARG A 223 -41.73 -12.42 3.12
N ALA A 224 -40.53 -12.88 3.47
CA ALA A 224 -40.24 -14.31 3.54
C ALA A 224 -41.09 -14.99 4.63
N ALA A 225 -41.24 -14.38 5.81
CA ALA A 225 -42.09 -14.90 6.88
C ALA A 225 -43.58 -14.95 6.48
N ASP A 226 -44.07 -13.94 5.76
CA ASP A 226 -45.43 -13.93 5.21
C ASP A 226 -45.64 -15.03 4.17
N ALA A 227 -44.66 -15.24 3.28
CA ALA A 227 -44.68 -16.31 2.28
C ALA A 227 -44.66 -17.71 2.92
N GLU A 228 -43.84 -17.93 3.95
CA GLU A 228 -43.82 -19.17 4.72
C GLU A 228 -45.18 -19.45 5.37
N THR A 229 -45.83 -18.41 5.92
CA THR A 229 -47.17 -18.51 6.51
C THR A 229 -48.22 -18.86 5.45
N ALA A 230 -48.15 -18.25 4.27
CA ALA A 230 -49.04 -18.57 3.15
C ALA A 230 -48.84 -20.02 2.65
N ALA A 231 -47.59 -20.46 2.52
CA ALA A 231 -47.26 -21.83 2.14
C ALA A 231 -47.80 -22.85 3.16
N ALA A 232 -47.68 -22.58 4.45
CA ALA A 232 -48.23 -23.42 5.51
C ALA A 232 -49.78 -23.53 5.40
N ARG A 233 -50.47 -22.43 5.10
CA ARG A 233 -51.92 -22.44 4.87
C ARG A 233 -52.30 -23.30 3.66
N MET A 234 -51.60 -23.14 2.54
CA MET A 234 -51.85 -23.97 1.34
C MET A 234 -51.60 -25.46 1.59
N GLN A 235 -50.57 -25.81 2.37
CA GLN A 235 -50.32 -27.20 2.75
C GLN A 235 -51.45 -27.76 3.62
N GLN A 236 -52.01 -26.97 4.53
CA GLN A 236 -53.17 -27.35 5.33
C GLN A 236 -54.41 -27.60 4.46
N GLU A 237 -54.70 -26.69 3.53
CA GLU A 237 -55.83 -26.82 2.58
C GLU A 237 -55.69 -28.08 1.70
N LEU A 238 -54.47 -28.37 1.21
CA LEU A 238 -54.18 -29.60 0.47
C LEU A 238 -54.40 -30.85 1.33
N GLY A 239 -54.09 -30.80 2.62
CA GLY A 239 -54.38 -31.87 3.57
C GLY A 239 -55.88 -32.14 3.67
N GLN A 240 -56.67 -31.10 3.89
CA GLN A 240 -58.13 -31.18 3.99
C GLN A 240 -58.76 -31.75 2.71
N LEU A 241 -58.34 -31.25 1.53
CA LEU A 241 -58.84 -31.75 0.25
C LEU A 241 -58.53 -33.24 0.01
N LYS A 242 -57.38 -33.73 0.48
CA LYS A 242 -57.04 -35.16 0.39
C LYS A 242 -57.95 -36.02 1.26
N GLU A 243 -58.29 -35.56 2.47
CA GLU A 243 -59.24 -36.24 3.36
C GLU A 243 -60.65 -36.26 2.77
N GLU A 244 -61.13 -35.15 2.21
CA GLU A 244 -62.42 -35.06 1.52
C GLU A 244 -62.47 -36.01 0.30
N HIS A 245 -61.39 -36.06 -0.48
CA HIS A 245 -61.28 -36.98 -1.62
C HIS A 245 -61.28 -38.45 -1.19
N ALA A 246 -60.61 -38.79 -0.08
CA ALA A 246 -60.64 -40.14 0.48
C ALA A 246 -62.07 -40.53 0.91
N THR A 247 -62.77 -39.62 1.58
CA THR A 247 -64.15 -39.81 2.04
C THR A 247 -65.11 -40.00 0.87
N THR A 248 -65.02 -39.17 -0.17
CA THR A 248 -65.85 -39.31 -1.38
C THR A 248 -65.56 -40.61 -2.13
N LYS A 249 -64.29 -41.03 -2.21
CA LYS A 249 -63.92 -42.33 -2.79
C LYS A 249 -64.55 -43.50 -2.04
N GLU A 250 -64.55 -43.47 -0.71
CA GLU A 250 -65.19 -44.50 0.13
C GLU A 250 -66.71 -44.56 -0.10
N ARG A 251 -67.38 -43.40 -0.12
CA ARG A 251 -68.83 -43.30 -0.42
C ARG A 251 -69.16 -43.87 -1.81
N LEU A 252 -68.27 -43.64 -2.78
CA LEU A 252 -68.44 -44.18 -4.14
C LEU A 252 -68.33 -45.70 -4.16
N SER A 253 -67.33 -46.27 -3.48
CA SER A 253 -67.20 -47.74 -3.37
C SER A 253 -68.39 -48.39 -2.65
N GLN A 254 -68.94 -47.72 -1.63
CA GLN A 254 -70.13 -48.21 -0.95
C GLN A 254 -71.35 -48.21 -1.89
N ALA A 255 -71.58 -47.11 -2.61
CA ALA A 255 -72.68 -47.01 -3.56
C ALA A 255 -72.57 -48.04 -4.70
N GLU A 256 -71.36 -48.35 -5.16
CA GLU A 256 -71.11 -49.41 -6.15
C GLU A 256 -71.46 -50.80 -5.59
N ALA A 257 -71.12 -51.08 -4.33
CA ALA A 257 -71.47 -52.34 -3.66
C ALA A 257 -73.00 -52.49 -3.49
N ASP A 258 -73.68 -51.45 -2.99
CA ASP A 258 -75.14 -51.45 -2.83
C ASP A 258 -75.84 -51.66 -4.18
N ALA A 259 -75.34 -51.03 -5.25
CA ALA A 259 -75.87 -51.22 -6.60
C ALA A 259 -75.65 -52.64 -7.14
N ALA A 260 -74.55 -53.30 -6.78
CA ALA A 260 -74.29 -54.71 -7.12
C ALA A 260 -75.22 -55.66 -6.35
N GLU A 261 -75.44 -55.41 -5.06
CA GLU A 261 -76.38 -56.19 -4.24
C GLU A 261 -77.80 -56.12 -4.81
N ARG A 262 -78.30 -54.91 -5.14
CA ARG A 262 -79.64 -54.76 -5.75
C ARG A 262 -79.77 -55.45 -7.10
N ARG A 263 -78.68 -55.58 -7.88
CA ARG A 263 -78.70 -56.35 -9.14
C ARG A 263 -78.92 -57.83 -8.90
N LEU A 264 -78.26 -58.40 -7.88
CA LEU A 264 -78.44 -59.81 -7.50
C LEU A 264 -79.85 -60.07 -6.98
N GLU A 265 -80.42 -59.15 -6.18
CA GLU A 265 -81.80 -59.23 -5.70
C GLU A 265 -82.81 -59.25 -6.86
N VAL A 266 -82.64 -58.37 -7.85
CA VAL A 266 -83.49 -58.34 -9.06
C VAL A 266 -83.38 -59.64 -9.85
N GLN A 267 -82.16 -60.19 -10.00
CA GLN A 267 -81.96 -61.47 -10.70
C GLN A 267 -82.66 -62.63 -9.98
N ARG A 268 -82.57 -62.68 -8.65
CA ARG A 268 -83.26 -63.70 -7.82
C ARG A 268 -84.78 -63.64 -8.03
N LEU A 269 -85.36 -62.45 -8.00
CA LEU A 269 -86.80 -62.25 -8.23
C LEU A 269 -87.23 -62.66 -9.65
N GLN A 270 -86.40 -62.42 -10.66
CA GLN A 270 -86.66 -62.87 -12.04
C GLN A 270 -86.68 -64.40 -12.15
N GLU A 271 -85.72 -65.09 -11.53
CA GLU A 271 -85.66 -66.56 -11.51
C GLU A 271 -86.87 -67.17 -10.78
N GLU A 272 -87.29 -66.59 -9.65
CA GLU A 272 -88.47 -67.02 -8.91
C GLU A 272 -89.77 -66.86 -9.73
N THR A 273 -89.89 -65.76 -10.47
CA THR A 273 -91.02 -65.51 -11.38
C THR A 273 -91.08 -66.56 -12.50
N ARG A 274 -89.93 -66.86 -13.10
CA ARG A 274 -89.83 -67.87 -14.16
C ARG A 274 -90.23 -69.25 -13.64
N GLY A 275 -89.78 -69.63 -12.44
CA GLY A 275 -90.18 -70.89 -11.80
C GLY A 275 -91.69 -70.97 -11.53
N CYS A 276 -92.34 -69.86 -11.17
CA CYS A 276 -93.80 -69.80 -11.05
C CYS A 276 -94.54 -69.98 -12.39
N GLN A 277 -94.05 -69.36 -13.47
CA GLN A 277 -94.61 -69.54 -14.81
C GLN A 277 -94.49 -70.98 -15.31
N GLU A 278 -93.33 -71.62 -15.12
CA GLU A 278 -93.09 -73.00 -15.53
C GLU A 278 -94.04 -73.98 -14.81
N ARG A 279 -94.27 -73.79 -13.50
CA ARG A 279 -95.25 -74.57 -12.72
C ARG A 279 -96.69 -74.38 -13.20
N SER A 280 -97.06 -73.16 -13.58
CA SER A 280 -98.38 -72.85 -14.14
C SER A 280 -98.60 -73.55 -15.49
N GLN A 281 -97.59 -73.55 -16.37
CA GLN A 281 -97.65 -74.26 -17.66
C GLN A 281 -97.71 -75.78 -17.49
N GLN A 282 -96.97 -76.34 -16.52
CA GLN A 282 -97.04 -77.78 -16.20
C GLN A 282 -98.42 -78.20 -15.67
N ALA A 283 -99.05 -77.37 -14.84
CA ALA A 283 -100.43 -77.62 -14.38
C ALA A 283 -101.45 -77.55 -15.54
N GLU A 284 -101.20 -76.72 -16.55
CA GLU A 284 -102.04 -76.63 -17.75
C GLU A 284 -101.87 -77.86 -18.68
N VAL A 285 -100.66 -78.42 -18.78
CA VAL A 285 -100.40 -79.67 -19.51
C VAL A 285 -101.01 -80.89 -18.83
N ALA A 286 -100.94 -80.99 -17.49
CA ALA A 286 -101.58 -82.06 -16.72
C ALA A 286 -103.11 -82.08 -16.90
N ARG A 287 -103.70 -80.92 -17.17
CA ARG A 287 -105.14 -80.72 -17.45
C ARG A 287 -105.59 -81.33 -18.79
N SER A 288 -104.66 -81.56 -19.71
CA SER A 288 -104.95 -82.07 -21.05
C SER A 288 -105.08 -83.61 -21.11
N VAL A 289 -104.81 -84.31 -19.99
CA VAL A 289 -104.69 -85.79 -19.95
C VAL A 289 -105.83 -86.47 -19.16
N LEU A 290 -106.69 -85.73 -18.46
CA LEU A 290 -107.80 -86.33 -17.70
C LEU A 290 -109.16 -86.10 -18.38
N THR A 291 -109.67 -87.18 -18.98
CA THR A 291 -110.99 -87.31 -19.60
C THR A 291 -112.10 -87.52 -18.57
N GLU A 292 -113.14 -86.69 -18.71
CA GLU A 292 -114.58 -86.93 -18.48
C GLU A 292 -115.06 -87.54 -17.14
N GLU A 293 -115.32 -86.66 -16.17
CA GLU A 293 -116.30 -86.84 -15.09
C GLU A 293 -117.19 -85.56 -15.04
N PRO A 294 -118.51 -85.63 -15.33
CA PRO A 294 -119.34 -84.44 -15.52
C PRO A 294 -119.66 -83.64 -14.24
N GLY A 295 -119.26 -84.13 -13.06
CA GLY A 295 -119.52 -83.49 -11.76
C GLY A 295 -118.45 -82.48 -11.30
N SER A 296 -117.21 -82.57 -11.81
CA SER A 296 -116.05 -81.82 -11.29
C SER A 296 -115.70 -80.55 -12.10
N LYS A 297 -116.41 -80.30 -13.20
CA LYS A 297 -116.12 -79.17 -14.12
C LYS A 297 -116.34 -77.80 -13.47
N ALA A 298 -117.29 -77.68 -12.54
CA ALA A 298 -117.58 -76.42 -11.85
C ALA A 298 -116.51 -76.07 -10.80
N GLU A 299 -116.09 -77.05 -9.97
CA GLU A 299 -115.00 -76.85 -9.00
C GLU A 299 -113.67 -76.58 -9.70
N LEU A 300 -113.35 -77.28 -10.78
CA LEU A 300 -112.13 -77.04 -11.58
C LEU A 300 -112.17 -75.70 -12.35
N GLN A 301 -113.35 -75.19 -12.69
CA GLN A 301 -113.49 -73.84 -13.24
C GLN A 301 -113.30 -72.77 -12.17
N LEU A 302 -113.80 -73.01 -10.95
CA LEU A 302 -113.59 -72.13 -9.81
C LEU A 302 -112.10 -72.10 -9.40
N GLU A 303 -111.44 -73.26 -9.31
CA GLU A 303 -110.01 -73.34 -8.99
C GLU A 303 -109.15 -72.71 -10.10
N LYS A 304 -109.54 -72.86 -11.39
CA LYS A 304 -108.91 -72.11 -12.49
C LYS A 304 -109.08 -70.61 -12.31
N ALA A 305 -110.27 -70.13 -11.97
CA ALA A 305 -110.51 -68.71 -11.77
C ALA A 305 -109.70 -68.15 -10.60
N VAL A 306 -109.62 -68.89 -9.48
CA VAL A 306 -108.81 -68.51 -8.31
C VAL A 306 -107.32 -68.51 -8.63
N LEU A 307 -106.81 -69.53 -9.34
CA LEU A 307 -105.41 -69.57 -9.77
C LEU A 307 -105.09 -68.50 -10.80
N GLN A 308 -106.01 -68.19 -11.70
CA GLN A 308 -105.88 -67.12 -12.68
C GLN A 308 -105.83 -65.75 -11.99
N GLU A 309 -106.76 -65.49 -11.07
CA GLU A 309 -106.77 -64.27 -10.26
C GLU A 309 -105.48 -64.13 -9.44
N ARG A 310 -105.00 -65.23 -8.84
CA ARG A 310 -103.73 -65.24 -8.11
C ARG A 310 -102.53 -65.01 -9.04
N CYS A 311 -102.54 -65.54 -10.27
CA CYS A 311 -101.51 -65.26 -11.26
C CYS A 311 -101.52 -63.79 -11.69
N ASP A 312 -102.69 -63.20 -11.85
CA ASP A 312 -102.83 -61.80 -12.24
C ASP A 312 -102.44 -60.85 -11.08
N GLN A 313 -102.76 -61.21 -9.83
CA GLN A 313 -102.24 -60.53 -8.63
C GLN A 313 -100.71 -60.62 -8.53
N LEU A 314 -100.12 -61.80 -8.75
CA LEU A 314 -98.66 -61.96 -8.76
C LEU A 314 -98.00 -61.17 -9.88
N ARG A 315 -98.61 -61.10 -11.07
CA ARG A 315 -98.11 -60.26 -12.18
C ARG A 315 -98.16 -58.78 -11.85
N GLN A 316 -99.25 -58.31 -11.23
CA GLN A 316 -99.35 -56.93 -10.76
C GLN A 316 -98.32 -56.62 -9.68
N GLN A 317 -98.13 -57.53 -8.71
CA GLN A 317 -97.13 -57.38 -7.67
C GLN A 317 -95.71 -57.37 -8.27
N LEU A 318 -95.46 -58.20 -9.29
CA LEU A 318 -94.18 -58.19 -10.00
C LEU A 318 -93.95 -56.89 -10.77
N GLN A 319 -94.97 -56.38 -11.46
CA GLN A 319 -94.89 -55.10 -12.17
C GLN A 319 -94.67 -53.93 -11.21
N GLN A 320 -95.33 -53.94 -10.05
CA GLN A 320 -95.14 -52.91 -9.03
C GLN A 320 -93.74 -52.97 -8.42
N THR A 321 -93.24 -54.17 -8.11
CA THR A 321 -91.90 -54.34 -7.55
C THR A 321 -90.80 -54.06 -8.58
N SER A 322 -91.01 -54.43 -9.84
CA SER A 322 -90.07 -54.11 -10.93
C SER A 322 -90.05 -52.62 -11.23
N ALA A 323 -91.21 -51.96 -11.31
CA ALA A 323 -91.29 -50.50 -11.50
C ALA A 323 -90.65 -49.75 -10.33
N LYS A 324 -90.86 -50.23 -9.09
CA LYS A 324 -90.20 -49.68 -7.91
C LYS A 324 -88.67 -49.87 -7.97
N ALA A 325 -88.21 -51.07 -8.31
CA ALA A 325 -86.78 -51.36 -8.45
C ALA A 325 -86.13 -50.55 -9.58
N GLU A 326 -86.83 -50.33 -10.70
CA GLU A 326 -86.36 -49.48 -11.80
C GLU A 326 -86.30 -48.00 -11.41
N ALA A 327 -87.29 -47.51 -10.66
CA ALA A 327 -87.27 -46.14 -10.11
C ALA A 327 -86.10 -45.96 -9.13
N GLU A 328 -85.89 -46.92 -8.23
CA GLU A 328 -84.76 -46.92 -7.29
C GLU A 328 -83.41 -47.02 -8.01
N ARG A 329 -83.30 -47.87 -9.05
CA ARG A 329 -82.10 -47.98 -9.87
C ARG A 329 -81.81 -46.67 -10.60
N SER A 330 -82.84 -46.02 -11.14
CA SER A 330 -82.71 -44.72 -11.80
C SER A 330 -82.29 -43.63 -10.82
N ALA A 331 -82.82 -43.64 -9.59
CA ALA A 331 -82.40 -42.72 -8.53
C ALA A 331 -80.92 -42.95 -8.12
N MET A 332 -80.49 -44.21 -7.95
CA MET A 332 -79.09 -44.53 -7.65
C MET A 332 -78.14 -44.15 -8.79
N LEU A 333 -78.53 -44.38 -10.05
CA LEU A 333 -77.74 -43.94 -11.20
C LEU A 333 -77.63 -42.41 -11.26
N GLY A 334 -78.70 -41.69 -10.92
CA GLY A 334 -78.65 -40.23 -10.76
C GLY A 334 -77.67 -39.78 -9.68
N GLN A 335 -77.68 -40.45 -8.51
CA GLN A 335 -76.73 -40.17 -7.42
C GLN A 335 -75.28 -40.48 -7.81
N LEU A 336 -75.03 -41.61 -8.47
CA LEU A 336 -73.71 -41.97 -8.97
C LEU A 336 -73.19 -40.97 -10.01
N SER A 337 -74.06 -40.49 -10.90
CA SER A 337 -73.71 -39.44 -11.87
C SER A 337 -73.28 -38.16 -11.16
N ALA A 338 -74.04 -37.70 -10.15
CA ALA A 338 -73.70 -36.50 -9.39
C ALA A 338 -72.34 -36.64 -8.67
N LEU A 339 -72.07 -37.81 -8.06
CA LEU A 339 -70.77 -38.08 -7.43
C LEU A 339 -69.61 -38.12 -8.44
N TRP A 340 -69.85 -38.57 -9.66
CA TRP A 340 -68.83 -38.57 -10.71
C TRP A 340 -68.50 -37.15 -11.18
N ASP A 341 -69.51 -36.29 -11.30
CA ASP A 341 -69.34 -34.88 -11.62
C ASP A 341 -68.58 -34.15 -10.49
N GLU A 342 -68.95 -34.38 -9.22
CA GLU A 342 -68.21 -33.86 -8.05
C GLU A 342 -66.76 -34.33 -8.04
N ARG A 343 -66.50 -35.63 -8.28
CA ARG A 343 -65.13 -36.16 -8.38
C ARG A 343 -64.35 -35.50 -9.53
N GLY A 344 -65.02 -35.19 -10.63
CA GLY A 344 -64.45 -34.44 -11.75
C GLY A 344 -64.03 -33.03 -11.36
N MET A 345 -64.90 -32.31 -10.67
CA MET A 345 -64.66 -30.97 -10.15
C MET A 345 -63.48 -30.94 -9.17
N HIS A 346 -63.41 -31.90 -8.23
CA HIS A 346 -62.29 -31.98 -7.29
C HIS A 346 -60.95 -32.27 -7.98
N LYS A 347 -60.93 -33.16 -8.98
CA LYS A 347 -59.72 -33.43 -9.77
C LYS A 347 -59.23 -32.18 -10.51
N GLU A 348 -60.14 -31.41 -11.10
CA GLU A 348 -59.77 -30.19 -11.80
C GLU A 348 -59.29 -29.11 -10.83
N ARG A 349 -59.90 -29.00 -9.65
CA ARG A 349 -59.44 -28.10 -8.59
C ARG A 349 -58.03 -28.46 -8.10
N ILE A 350 -57.73 -29.76 -7.95
CA ILE A 350 -56.38 -30.23 -7.58
C ILE A 350 -55.36 -29.81 -8.65
N ARG A 351 -55.66 -30.03 -9.94
CA ARG A 351 -54.76 -29.62 -11.04
C ARG A 351 -54.54 -28.10 -11.07
N GLU A 352 -55.58 -27.33 -10.78
CA GLU A 352 -55.47 -25.87 -10.71
C GLU A 352 -54.55 -25.42 -9.58
N LEU A 353 -54.68 -26.02 -8.39
CA LEU A 353 -53.78 -25.73 -7.27
C LEU A 353 -52.35 -26.17 -7.56
N GLU A 354 -52.14 -27.30 -8.24
CA GLU A 354 -50.81 -27.74 -8.68
C GLU A 354 -50.19 -26.76 -9.68
N ARG A 355 -50.98 -26.22 -10.62
CA ARG A 355 -50.52 -25.16 -11.54
C ARG A 355 -50.11 -23.90 -10.78
N GLN A 356 -50.93 -23.45 -9.84
CA GLN A 356 -50.64 -22.26 -9.04
C GLN A 356 -49.35 -22.42 -8.23
N LEU A 357 -49.18 -23.56 -7.56
CA LEU A 357 -47.97 -23.85 -6.78
C LEU A 357 -46.71 -23.93 -7.67
N HIS A 358 -46.84 -24.42 -8.91
CA HIS A 358 -45.72 -24.46 -9.85
C HIS A 358 -45.36 -23.07 -10.38
N GLU A 359 -46.37 -22.23 -10.64
CA GLU A 359 -46.17 -20.84 -11.08
C GLU A 359 -45.55 -19.99 -9.96
N GLU A 360 -45.97 -20.17 -8.70
CA GLU A 360 -45.36 -19.51 -7.54
C GLU A 360 -43.90 -19.91 -7.36
N LYS A 361 -43.57 -21.22 -7.44
CA LYS A 361 -42.17 -21.69 -7.41
C LYS A 361 -41.34 -21.14 -8.56
N LYS A 362 -41.94 -21.00 -9.73
CA LYS A 362 -41.29 -20.42 -10.90
C LYS A 362 -41.04 -18.93 -10.69
N GLN A 363 -41.99 -18.20 -10.12
CA GLN A 363 -41.80 -16.79 -9.74
C GLN A 363 -40.72 -16.62 -8.67
N GLU A 364 -40.64 -17.52 -7.67
CA GLU A 364 -39.54 -17.52 -6.70
C GLU A 364 -38.19 -17.74 -7.39
N GLN A 365 -38.06 -18.74 -8.28
CA GLN A 365 -36.83 -18.98 -9.04
C GLN A 365 -36.47 -17.83 -10.01
N GLU A 366 -37.44 -17.25 -10.70
CA GLU A 366 -37.22 -16.13 -11.61
C GLU A 366 -36.91 -14.82 -10.85
N SER A 367 -37.42 -14.64 -9.63
CA SER A 367 -37.01 -13.55 -8.74
C SER A 367 -35.54 -13.67 -8.30
N HIS A 368 -35.02 -14.89 -8.17
CA HIS A 368 -33.61 -15.14 -7.88
C HIS A 368 -32.67 -14.98 -9.10
N HIS A 369 -33.19 -15.06 -10.33
CA HIS A 369 -32.38 -14.94 -11.56
C HIS A 369 -32.55 -13.60 -12.31
N SER A 370 -33.62 -12.84 -12.08
CA SER A 370 -33.85 -11.57 -12.80
C SER A 370 -33.05 -10.36 -12.27
N ASN A 371 -32.32 -10.50 -11.15
CA ASN A 371 -31.36 -9.49 -10.71
C ASN A 371 -29.95 -9.63 -11.33
N PHE A 372 -29.72 -10.59 -12.24
CA PHE A 372 -28.40 -10.82 -12.85
C PHE A 372 -28.32 -10.59 -14.36
N ALA A 373 -29.41 -10.18 -15.02
CA ALA A 373 -29.43 -10.09 -16.49
C ALA A 373 -30.20 -8.87 -17.01
N SER A 374 -29.60 -7.68 -16.88
CA SER A 374 -29.84 -6.61 -17.87
C SER A 374 -28.65 -5.65 -17.90
N GLY A 375 -27.85 -5.76 -18.95
CA GLY A 375 -26.62 -4.98 -19.13
C GLY A 375 -25.93 -5.21 -20.46
N THR A 376 -26.72 -5.15 -21.54
CA THR A 376 -26.34 -4.68 -22.90
C THR A 376 -25.05 -5.18 -23.57
N VAL A 377 -25.30 -5.97 -24.62
CA VAL A 377 -24.63 -5.97 -25.93
C VAL A 377 -23.82 -4.71 -26.23
N SER A 378 -22.52 -4.87 -26.46
CA SER A 378 -21.78 -4.06 -27.42
C SER A 378 -20.98 -4.98 -28.30
N SER A 379 -21.37 -5.02 -29.56
CA SER A 379 -20.68 -5.64 -30.66
C SER A 379 -19.44 -4.83 -31.07
N GLU A 380 -18.53 -5.56 -31.72
CA GLU A 380 -17.50 -5.10 -32.66
C GLU A 380 -16.10 -4.80 -32.12
N GLN A 381 -15.23 -5.76 -32.47
CA GLN A 381 -13.92 -5.59 -33.09
C GLN A 381 -12.72 -5.86 -32.19
N GLU A 382 -12.49 -7.15 -31.95
CA GLU A 382 -11.16 -7.65 -31.63
C GLU A 382 -10.84 -8.86 -32.50
N SER A 383 -9.66 -8.79 -33.09
CA SER A 383 -9.30 -9.46 -34.32
C SER A 383 -9.01 -10.94 -34.13
N ASP A 384 -9.53 -11.67 -35.10
CA ASP A 384 -9.08 -12.96 -35.62
C ASP A 384 -7.56 -13.18 -35.47
N LEU A 385 -7.16 -13.99 -34.47
CA LEU A 385 -5.80 -14.50 -34.28
C LEU A 385 -5.81 -16.02 -34.04
N ALA A 386 -6.86 -16.71 -34.49
CA ALA A 386 -6.98 -18.17 -34.39
C ALA A 386 -6.58 -18.91 -35.69
N GLU A 387 -6.15 -18.20 -36.74
CA GLU A 387 -5.58 -18.76 -37.97
C GLU A 387 -4.07 -18.47 -38.09
N HIS A 388 -3.23 -19.04 -37.21
CA HIS A 388 -1.79 -19.10 -37.53
C HIS A 388 -1.00 -20.30 -36.99
N PHE A 389 -1.64 -21.27 -36.35
CA PHE A 389 -0.95 -22.51 -35.99
C PHE A 389 -1.23 -23.58 -37.03
N GLY A 390 -0.55 -23.40 -38.17
CA GLY A 390 -0.40 -24.41 -39.19
C GLY A 390 0.12 -25.71 -38.59
N TYR A 391 -0.75 -26.71 -38.59
CA TYR A 391 -0.37 -28.10 -38.45
C TYR A 391 0.55 -28.47 -39.62
N ASN A 392 1.87 -28.43 -39.37
CA ASN A 392 2.83 -29.18 -40.17
C ASN A 392 3.20 -30.45 -39.41
N LEU A 393 2.38 -31.46 -39.66
CA LEU A 393 2.73 -32.86 -39.49
C LEU A 393 3.87 -33.16 -40.49
N VAL A 394 5.10 -33.24 -40.00
CA VAL A 394 6.20 -33.86 -40.75
C VAL A 394 6.82 -34.92 -39.85
N ASP A 395 6.58 -36.14 -40.27
CA ASP A 395 7.19 -37.36 -39.76
C ASP A 395 8.58 -37.56 -40.40
N GLU A 396 9.35 -38.42 -39.77
CA GLU A 396 10.57 -39.08 -40.28
C GLU A 396 11.95 -38.37 -40.15
N ASP A 397 12.69 -38.92 -39.18
CA ASP A 397 13.90 -39.72 -39.38
C ASP A 397 15.30 -39.16 -39.01
N ARG A 398 15.86 -39.88 -38.04
CA ARG A 398 17.20 -40.50 -38.05
C ARG A 398 18.47 -39.62 -38.09
N ALA A 399 19.22 -39.77 -36.99
CA ALA A 399 20.66 -40.04 -36.89
C ALA A 399 21.60 -38.93 -36.40
N SER A 400 22.35 -39.31 -35.33
CA SER A 400 23.71 -38.90 -34.91
C SER A 400 23.71 -38.37 -33.48
N ILE A 401 24.01 -39.16 -32.44
CA ILE A 401 25.31 -39.75 -32.07
C ILE A 401 26.46 -38.73 -32.17
N LEU A 402 26.95 -38.34 -30.98
CA LEU A 402 28.23 -37.69 -30.64
C LEU A 402 28.38 -36.18 -30.81
N SER A 403 28.27 -35.47 -29.67
CA SER A 403 29.26 -34.54 -29.09
C SER A 403 28.51 -33.58 -28.15
N GLY A 404 28.73 -33.56 -26.83
CA GLY A 404 30.05 -33.38 -26.23
C GLY A 404 30.35 -31.89 -25.97
N SER A 405 29.39 -31.10 -25.49
CA SER A 405 29.67 -29.81 -24.84
C SER A 405 28.64 -29.51 -23.76
N SER A 406 29.02 -29.87 -22.53
CA SER A 406 28.34 -29.52 -21.28
C SER A 406 28.37 -28.01 -21.06
N GLN A 407 27.38 -27.30 -21.60
CA GLN A 407 26.89 -26.06 -21.00
C GLN A 407 25.72 -26.43 -20.10
N SER A 408 26.03 -26.88 -18.88
CA SER A 408 25.03 -26.91 -17.82
C SER A 408 24.65 -25.45 -17.53
N SER A 409 23.52 -25.02 -18.08
CA SER A 409 22.88 -23.76 -17.73
C SER A 409 22.83 -23.63 -16.21
N VAL A 410 23.23 -22.46 -15.73
CA VAL A 410 23.35 -22.12 -14.30
C VAL A 410 21.98 -22.29 -13.63
N LYS A 411 21.79 -23.46 -13.02
CA LYS A 411 20.56 -23.91 -12.33
C LYS A 411 20.07 -22.84 -11.36
N GLN A 412 18.84 -22.42 -11.56
CA GLN A 412 18.34 -21.16 -11.05
C GLN A 412 17.70 -21.35 -9.66
N ASN A 413 18.37 -20.87 -8.61
CA ASN A 413 17.83 -20.77 -7.25
C ASN A 413 16.81 -19.62 -7.17
N CYS A 414 15.58 -19.84 -7.64
CA CYS A 414 14.60 -18.75 -7.72
C CYS A 414 13.49 -18.86 -6.66
N PHE A 415 12.97 -17.69 -6.26
CA PHE A 415 11.81 -17.47 -5.39
C PHE A 415 10.57 -17.17 -6.22
N MET A 416 9.37 -17.47 -5.73
CA MET A 416 8.13 -17.08 -6.41
C MET A 416 7.92 -15.55 -6.35
N LEU A 417 7.18 -14.96 -7.31
CA LEU A 417 6.88 -13.51 -7.29
C LEU A 417 6.08 -13.07 -6.06
N ASP A 418 5.20 -13.94 -5.58
CA ASP A 418 4.32 -13.75 -4.41
C ASP A 418 4.93 -14.27 -3.10
N ALA A 419 6.20 -14.68 -3.12
CA ALA A 419 6.94 -15.01 -1.92
C ALA A 419 7.03 -13.78 -1.00
N MET A 420 6.65 -13.92 0.27
CA MET A 420 6.71 -12.84 1.24
C MET A 420 8.04 -12.88 1.99
N PHE A 421 8.68 -11.72 2.10
CA PHE A 421 9.94 -11.51 2.81
C PHE A 421 9.71 -10.58 3.99
N LYS A 422 10.29 -10.94 5.15
CA LYS A 422 10.30 -10.07 6.31
C LYS A 422 11.32 -8.95 6.10
N VAL A 423 10.90 -7.69 6.12
CA VAL A 423 11.78 -6.52 6.08
C VAL A 423 11.92 -5.89 7.46
N ARG A 424 12.71 -4.82 7.59
CA ARG A 424 12.89 -4.08 8.85
C ARG A 424 11.52 -3.69 9.45
N MET A 425 11.39 -3.78 10.78
CA MET A 425 10.16 -3.49 11.55
C MET A 425 9.03 -4.52 11.38
N ASP A 426 9.35 -5.79 11.14
CA ASP A 426 8.39 -6.90 11.04
C ASP A 426 7.33 -6.74 9.93
N VAL A 427 7.57 -5.84 8.97
CA VAL A 427 6.71 -5.68 7.79
C VAL A 427 7.02 -6.80 6.80
N LEU A 428 5.99 -7.38 6.19
CA LEU A 428 6.14 -8.35 5.12
C LEU A 428 6.04 -7.63 3.76
N ARG A 429 6.93 -7.96 2.83
CA ARG A 429 6.93 -7.42 1.47
C ARG A 429 7.00 -8.56 0.46
N GLU A 430 6.21 -8.49 -0.60
CA GLU A 430 6.23 -9.48 -1.67
C GLU A 430 7.52 -9.41 -2.49
N GLY A 431 7.94 -10.55 -3.04
CA GLY A 431 9.16 -10.64 -3.86
C GLY A 431 9.14 -9.67 -5.03
N ARG A 432 7.98 -9.50 -5.70
CA ARG A 432 7.80 -8.54 -6.80
C ARG A 432 8.03 -7.08 -6.41
N ASP A 433 7.89 -6.75 -5.12
CA ASP A 433 8.07 -5.39 -4.60
C ASP A 433 9.48 -5.16 -4.04
N LEU A 434 10.30 -6.21 -3.95
CA LEU A 434 11.71 -6.06 -3.60
C LEU A 434 12.46 -5.37 -4.73
N GLN A 435 13.34 -4.46 -4.35
CA GLN A 435 14.26 -3.75 -5.24
C GLN A 435 15.69 -3.89 -4.71
N LYS A 436 16.68 -3.69 -5.57
CA LYS A 436 18.08 -3.58 -5.14
C LYS A 436 18.23 -2.55 -4.03
N GLY A 437 18.95 -2.89 -2.96
CA GLY A 437 19.09 -2.09 -1.75
C GLY A 437 17.99 -2.31 -0.69
N SER A 438 16.96 -3.10 -0.99
CA SER A 438 15.98 -3.51 0.02
C SER A 438 16.68 -4.31 1.13
N GLN A 439 16.24 -4.14 2.38
CA GLN A 439 16.78 -4.87 3.54
C GLN A 439 15.76 -5.91 4.01
N VAL A 440 16.13 -7.19 3.93
CA VAL A 440 15.34 -8.31 4.43
C VAL A 440 15.96 -8.87 5.71
N VAL A 441 15.17 -9.49 6.58
CA VAL A 441 15.64 -10.13 7.81
C VAL A 441 16.03 -11.58 7.49
N ALA A 442 17.22 -12.00 7.90
CA ALA A 442 17.69 -13.37 7.77
C ALA A 442 16.89 -14.34 8.66
N GLY A 443 17.07 -15.65 8.45
CA GLY A 443 16.41 -16.71 9.23
C GLY A 443 16.75 -16.68 10.73
N ASP A 444 17.83 -16.02 11.14
CA ASP A 444 18.17 -15.81 12.56
C ASP A 444 17.32 -14.74 13.27
N GLY A 445 16.43 -14.07 12.53
CA GLY A 445 15.57 -12.99 13.01
C GLY A 445 16.31 -11.71 13.42
N LYS A 446 17.62 -11.61 13.21
CA LYS A 446 18.49 -10.54 13.73
C LYS A 446 19.30 -9.86 12.64
N THR A 447 19.86 -10.63 11.71
CA THR A 447 20.76 -10.11 10.68
C THR A 447 19.95 -9.51 9.53
N LEU A 448 20.25 -8.28 9.14
CA LEU A 448 19.67 -7.65 7.95
C LEU A 448 20.53 -7.98 6.73
N LEU A 449 19.90 -8.52 5.69
CA LEU A 449 20.52 -8.81 4.40
C LEU A 449 20.11 -7.74 3.39
N GLU A 450 21.10 -7.20 2.67
CA GLU A 450 20.85 -6.29 1.57
C GLU A 450 20.61 -7.08 0.29
N VAL A 451 19.55 -6.72 -0.45
CA VAL A 451 19.30 -7.24 -1.79
C VAL A 451 20.27 -6.59 -2.77
N VAL A 452 21.30 -7.32 -3.19
CA VAL A 452 22.35 -6.81 -4.07
C VAL A 452 21.93 -6.85 -5.54
N GLU A 453 21.21 -7.90 -5.92
CA GLU A 453 20.77 -8.13 -7.28
C GLU A 453 19.42 -8.84 -7.29
N ILE A 454 18.53 -8.38 -8.17
CA ILE A 454 17.30 -9.06 -8.52
C ILE A 454 17.33 -9.20 -10.04
N SER A 455 17.55 -10.42 -10.53
CA SER A 455 17.44 -10.67 -11.97
C SER A 455 15.96 -10.62 -12.38
N LYS A 456 15.69 -10.13 -13.59
CA LYS A 456 14.33 -10.05 -14.17
C LYS A 456 13.64 -11.42 -14.14
N GLU A 457 12.31 -11.38 -14.08
CA GLU A 457 11.41 -12.55 -14.05
C GLU A 457 11.90 -13.66 -15.00
N ALA A 458 12.30 -14.80 -14.44
CA ALA A 458 12.57 -16.02 -15.19
C ALA A 458 11.30 -16.87 -15.22
N GLN A 459 11.13 -17.68 -16.26
CA GLN A 459 10.06 -18.68 -16.32
C GLN A 459 10.60 -20.03 -15.84
N ALA A 460 9.88 -20.69 -14.94
CA ALA A 460 10.12 -22.06 -14.51
C ALA A 460 8.90 -22.93 -14.88
N GLY A 461 9.13 -24.13 -15.41
CA GLY A 461 8.07 -25.07 -15.80
C GLY A 461 7.64 -26.03 -14.70
N GLU A 462 8.36 -26.04 -13.56
CA GLU A 462 8.09 -26.92 -12.43
C GLU A 462 8.25 -26.15 -11.11
N VAL A 463 7.40 -26.48 -10.15
CA VAL A 463 7.45 -25.97 -8.77
C VAL A 463 7.38 -27.13 -7.79
N VAL A 464 8.00 -26.97 -6.62
CA VAL A 464 7.95 -27.91 -5.50
C VAL A 464 7.21 -27.24 -4.35
N ASP A 465 6.11 -27.86 -3.93
CA ASP A 465 5.34 -27.47 -2.74
C ASP A 465 5.83 -28.31 -1.55
N LEU A 466 6.54 -27.67 -0.62
CA LEU A 466 7.04 -28.27 0.61
C LEU A 466 6.12 -27.92 1.78
N TRP A 467 5.67 -28.94 2.51
CA TRP A 467 4.78 -28.79 3.66
C TRP A 467 5.45 -29.31 4.93
N ALA A 468 5.50 -28.49 5.98
CA ALA A 468 6.00 -28.85 7.30
C ALA A 468 4.97 -28.44 8.35
N GLY A 469 3.97 -29.30 8.58
CA GLY A 469 2.82 -28.99 9.42
C GLY A 469 1.92 -27.92 8.79
N ALA A 470 1.82 -26.75 9.41
CA ALA A 470 1.05 -25.61 8.89
C ALA A 470 1.89 -24.67 7.99
N ALA A 471 3.21 -24.83 7.96
CA ALA A 471 4.10 -24.05 7.11
C ALA A 471 4.12 -24.64 5.69
N MET A 472 4.07 -23.76 4.69
CA MET A 472 4.12 -24.14 3.28
C MET A 472 5.09 -23.23 2.52
N LEU A 473 5.99 -23.84 1.75
CA LEU A 473 6.97 -23.16 0.91
C LEU A 473 6.86 -23.68 -0.53
N ARG A 474 6.53 -22.79 -1.46
CA ARG A 474 6.53 -23.06 -2.90
C ARG A 474 7.78 -22.47 -3.56
N VAL A 475 8.60 -23.31 -4.16
CA VAL A 475 9.89 -22.90 -4.77
C VAL A 475 10.22 -23.74 -6.02
N THR A 476 11.28 -23.37 -6.74
CA THR A 476 11.79 -24.16 -7.88
C THR A 476 12.55 -25.42 -7.40
N PRO A 477 12.63 -26.51 -8.19
CA PRO A 477 13.31 -27.75 -7.77
C PRO A 477 14.77 -27.60 -7.35
N ASP A 478 15.51 -26.67 -7.98
CA ASP A 478 16.91 -26.41 -7.66
C ASP A 478 17.08 -25.47 -6.43
N HIS A 479 16.00 -24.93 -5.86
CA HIS A 479 16.05 -24.03 -4.70
C HIS A 479 16.69 -24.70 -3.48
N ARG A 480 17.66 -24.03 -2.85
CA ARG A 480 18.39 -24.56 -1.69
C ARG A 480 17.60 -24.41 -0.40
N VAL A 481 17.21 -25.51 0.22
CA VAL A 481 16.51 -25.56 1.51
C VAL A 481 17.49 -25.98 2.61
N GLN A 482 17.46 -25.29 3.75
CA GLN A 482 18.31 -25.61 4.89
C GLN A 482 17.77 -26.83 5.64
N VAL A 483 18.62 -27.82 5.88
CA VAL A 483 18.31 -29.04 6.63
C VAL A 483 19.16 -29.10 7.91
N PRO A 484 18.67 -29.70 9.00
CA PRO A 484 19.48 -29.90 10.20
C PRO A 484 20.68 -30.80 9.91
N ASP A 485 21.78 -30.60 10.64
CA ASP A 485 22.91 -31.52 10.60
C ASP A 485 22.66 -32.79 11.44
N GLU A 486 23.66 -33.69 11.52
CA GLU A 486 23.56 -34.93 12.32
C GLU A 486 23.30 -34.67 13.81
N SER A 487 23.57 -33.46 14.31
CA SER A 487 23.31 -33.06 15.69
C SER A 487 21.91 -32.46 15.91
N GLY A 488 21.13 -32.26 14.84
CA GLY A 488 19.81 -31.64 14.88
C GLY A 488 19.85 -30.11 14.91
N GLU A 489 21.04 -29.51 14.81
CA GLU A 489 21.23 -28.07 14.82
C GLU A 489 21.15 -27.48 13.41
N ALA A 490 20.98 -26.16 13.31
CA ALA A 490 20.94 -25.41 12.05
C ALA A 490 22.31 -25.45 11.35
N GLY A 491 22.60 -26.57 10.68
CA GLY A 491 23.84 -26.80 9.95
C GLY A 491 23.96 -25.92 8.71
N ARG A 492 25.16 -25.94 8.09
CA ARG A 492 25.43 -25.32 6.78
C ARG A 492 25.06 -26.23 5.61
N VAL A 493 24.28 -27.27 5.87
CA VAL A 493 23.89 -28.25 4.85
C VAL A 493 22.62 -27.75 4.16
N TYR A 494 22.67 -27.70 2.84
CA TYR A 494 21.55 -27.28 2.00
C TYR A 494 21.24 -28.39 1.01
N VAL A 495 19.96 -28.72 0.87
CA VAL A 495 19.47 -29.74 -0.06
C VAL A 495 18.53 -29.05 -1.07
N PRO A 496 18.65 -29.36 -2.38
CA PRO A 496 17.70 -28.87 -3.38
C PRO A 496 16.27 -29.31 -3.05
N ALA A 497 15.29 -28.41 -3.21
CA ALA A 497 13.89 -28.68 -2.89
C ALA A 497 13.34 -29.92 -3.61
N GLY A 498 13.71 -30.15 -4.86
CA GLY A 498 13.27 -31.32 -5.64
C GLY A 498 13.82 -32.67 -5.16
N ASN A 499 14.82 -32.66 -4.27
CA ASN A 499 15.38 -33.88 -3.69
C ASN A 499 14.75 -34.24 -2.33
N LEU A 500 13.97 -33.34 -1.73
CA LEU A 500 13.32 -33.54 -0.44
C LEU A 500 12.08 -34.42 -0.60
N LYS A 501 11.82 -35.26 0.40
CA LYS A 501 10.68 -36.18 0.46
C LYS A 501 9.93 -36.00 1.78
N ALA A 502 8.67 -36.45 1.81
CA ALA A 502 7.93 -36.55 3.06
C ALA A 502 8.72 -37.39 4.09
N GLY A 503 8.86 -36.87 5.30
CA GLY A 503 9.68 -37.44 6.37
C GLY A 503 11.09 -36.83 6.51
N ASP A 504 11.61 -36.14 5.50
CA ASP A 504 12.89 -35.42 5.62
C ASP A 504 12.73 -34.19 6.54
N PHE A 505 13.76 -33.86 7.31
CA PHE A 505 13.73 -32.70 8.22
C PHE A 505 14.19 -31.42 7.52
N VAL A 506 13.50 -30.32 7.79
CA VAL A 506 13.84 -28.96 7.34
C VAL A 506 13.85 -27.99 8.52
N MET A 507 14.59 -26.90 8.41
CA MET A 507 14.65 -25.86 9.45
C MET A 507 13.54 -24.82 9.27
N LEU A 508 12.73 -24.58 10.30
CA LEU A 508 11.78 -23.46 10.34
C LEU A 508 12.44 -22.15 10.80
N ASP A 509 11.73 -21.03 10.65
CA ASP A 509 12.19 -19.69 11.08
C ASP A 509 12.42 -19.58 12.60
N ALA A 510 11.73 -20.40 13.40
CA ALA A 510 11.98 -20.54 14.83
C ALA A 510 13.31 -21.24 15.17
N GLY A 511 14.02 -21.78 14.18
CA GLY A 511 15.23 -22.57 14.37
C GLY A 511 14.97 -24.02 14.81
N GLU A 512 13.73 -24.49 14.72
CA GLU A 512 13.35 -25.86 15.08
C GLU A 512 13.38 -26.78 13.84
N PRO A 513 13.96 -27.99 13.93
CA PRO A 513 13.90 -28.99 12.87
C PRO A 513 12.51 -29.64 12.83
N VAL A 514 11.86 -29.60 11.68
CA VAL A 514 10.51 -30.19 11.48
C VAL A 514 10.51 -31.12 10.28
N ALA A 515 9.94 -32.31 10.44
CA ALA A 515 9.77 -33.27 9.36
C ALA A 515 8.73 -32.79 8.35
N LEU A 516 9.02 -32.92 7.06
CA LEU A 516 8.10 -32.62 5.97
C LEU A 516 6.90 -33.57 6.00
N THR A 517 5.70 -33.01 6.04
CA THR A 517 4.44 -33.76 5.90
C THR A 517 4.17 -34.13 4.45
N SER A 518 4.57 -33.29 3.50
CA SER A 518 4.48 -33.57 2.06
C SER A 518 5.54 -32.78 1.28
N ALA A 519 6.00 -33.34 0.16
CA ALA A 519 6.87 -32.71 -0.81
C ALA A 519 6.38 -33.09 -2.22
N GLU A 520 5.68 -32.17 -2.89
CA GLU A 520 5.04 -32.44 -4.19
C GLU A 520 5.67 -31.58 -5.29
N THR A 521 6.21 -32.22 -6.32
CA THR A 521 6.64 -31.53 -7.54
C THR A 521 5.47 -31.46 -8.51
N ARG A 522 5.14 -30.27 -9.00
CA ARG A 522 4.04 -30.02 -9.94
C ARG A 522 4.56 -29.34 -11.20
N PRO A 523 4.20 -29.82 -12.40
CA PRO A 523 4.44 -29.08 -13.64
C PRO A 523 3.53 -27.85 -13.64
N MET A 524 4.11 -26.66 -13.50
CA MET A 524 3.41 -25.40 -13.44
C MET A 524 4.32 -24.30 -14.00
N GLU A 525 3.90 -23.68 -15.09
CA GLU A 525 4.58 -22.50 -15.61
C GLU A 525 4.38 -21.33 -14.64
N CYS A 526 5.48 -20.87 -14.06
CA CYS A 526 5.45 -19.76 -13.12
C CYS A 526 6.60 -18.79 -13.37
N LYS A 527 6.37 -17.54 -12.99
CA LYS A 527 7.40 -16.51 -13.00
C LYS A 527 8.11 -16.50 -11.65
N VAL A 528 9.43 -16.49 -11.69
CA VAL A 528 10.28 -16.60 -10.51
C VAL A 528 11.36 -15.50 -10.51
N LEU A 529 11.81 -15.12 -9.32
CA LEU A 529 12.82 -14.11 -9.07
C LEU A 529 14.11 -14.77 -8.61
N LYS A 530 15.23 -14.40 -9.24
CA LYS A 530 16.57 -14.72 -8.73
C LYS A 530 17.06 -13.54 -7.90
N ILE A 531 17.11 -13.73 -6.58
CA ILE A 531 17.50 -12.70 -5.63
C ILE A 531 18.85 -13.08 -5.01
N VAL A 532 19.80 -12.15 -5.00
CA VAL A 532 21.12 -12.30 -4.37
C VAL A 532 21.18 -11.40 -3.14
N PHE A 533 21.42 -12.01 -1.98
CA PHE A 533 21.54 -11.32 -0.70
C PHE A 533 23.01 -11.14 -0.28
N LYS A 534 23.29 -10.11 0.51
CA LYS A 534 24.59 -9.92 1.18
C LYS A 534 24.39 -9.56 2.66
N PRO A 535 24.94 -10.35 3.60
CA PRO A 535 25.65 -11.62 3.39
C PRO A 535 24.76 -12.75 2.81
N ASP A 536 25.37 -13.80 2.22
CA ASP A 536 24.64 -14.99 1.72
C ASP A 536 24.23 -15.86 2.91
N LEU A 537 23.08 -15.54 3.51
CA LEU A 537 22.48 -16.22 4.64
C LEU A 537 21.06 -16.69 4.28
N PRO A 538 20.55 -17.75 4.92
CA PRO A 538 19.18 -18.20 4.71
C PRO A 538 18.18 -17.10 5.08
N VAL A 539 17.11 -16.98 4.31
CA VAL A 539 16.03 -16.03 4.52
C VAL A 539 14.74 -16.79 4.78
N ALA A 540 14.01 -16.41 5.81
CA ALA A 540 12.67 -16.94 6.04
C ALA A 540 11.73 -16.42 4.94
N VAL A 541 11.24 -17.33 4.11
CA VAL A 541 10.28 -17.02 3.05
C VAL A 541 8.95 -17.62 3.43
N PHE A 542 7.94 -16.76 3.43
CA PHE A 542 6.57 -17.17 3.72
C PHE A 542 5.81 -17.21 2.40
N SER A 543 5.10 -18.30 2.14
CA SER A 543 3.98 -18.22 1.21
C SER A 543 2.91 -17.36 1.88
N SER A 544 2.25 -16.45 1.14
CA SER A 544 1.16 -15.65 1.69
C SER A 544 0.22 -16.58 2.48
N PRO A 545 -0.03 -16.34 3.78
CA PRO A 545 -0.88 -17.24 4.56
C PRO A 545 -2.21 -17.40 3.85
N THR A 546 -2.87 -18.56 3.99
CA THR A 546 -4.24 -18.73 3.51
C THR A 546 -5.14 -17.74 4.24
N CYS A 547 -5.28 -16.55 3.67
CA CYS A 547 -6.11 -15.48 4.19
C CYS A 547 -7.56 -15.77 3.82
N ILE A 548 -8.43 -15.73 4.83
CA ILE A 548 -9.87 -15.77 4.61
C ILE A 548 -10.26 -14.48 3.88
N LEU A 549 -10.78 -14.62 2.67
CA LEU A 549 -11.22 -13.50 1.84
C LEU A 549 -12.37 -12.75 2.53
N SER A 550 -12.16 -11.48 2.82
CA SER A 550 -13.22 -10.54 3.18
C SER A 550 -13.45 -9.57 2.00
N LYS A 551 -14.70 -9.19 1.72
CA LYS A 551 -15.02 -8.31 0.59
C LYS A 551 -14.84 -6.84 0.99
N GLY A 552 -13.91 -6.15 0.33
CA GLY A 552 -13.82 -4.69 0.30
C GLY A 552 -14.86 -4.06 -0.63
N HIS A 553 -15.12 -2.77 -0.44
CA HIS A 553 -16.16 -2.01 -1.13
C HIS A 553 -15.92 -1.96 -2.66
N LYS A 554 -16.94 -2.29 -3.47
CA LYS A 554 -16.85 -2.20 -4.94
C LYS A 554 -16.94 -0.73 -5.36
N LYS A 555 -15.84 -0.17 -5.88
CA LYS A 555 -15.87 1.12 -6.60
C LYS A 555 -16.82 0.98 -7.79
N LYS A 556 -17.87 1.82 -7.86
CA LYS A 556 -18.73 1.92 -9.05
C LYS A 556 -17.85 2.28 -10.26
N PRO A 557 -18.03 1.62 -11.43
CA PRO A 557 -17.41 2.07 -12.66
C PRO A 557 -18.02 3.44 -13.00
N THR A 558 -17.16 4.43 -13.20
CA THR A 558 -17.52 5.77 -13.66
C THR A 558 -18.00 5.66 -15.11
N THR A 559 -19.21 5.18 -15.33
CA THR A 559 -19.87 5.27 -16.63
C THR A 559 -20.10 6.75 -16.89
N ALA A 560 -19.35 7.26 -17.86
CA ALA A 560 -19.62 8.52 -18.51
C ALA A 560 -21.11 8.59 -18.91
N ARG A 561 -21.90 9.37 -18.18
CA ARG A 561 -23.22 9.81 -18.65
C ARG A 561 -23.09 11.23 -19.21
N ARG A 562 -23.10 11.25 -20.55
CA ARG A 562 -23.79 12.21 -21.41
C ARG A 562 -24.37 13.42 -20.68
N GLY A 563 -23.72 14.57 -20.88
CA GLY A 563 -24.40 15.86 -20.89
C GLY A 563 -25.40 15.84 -22.04
N GLY A 564 -26.68 15.73 -21.70
CA GLY A 564 -27.79 15.80 -22.63
C GLY A 564 -28.90 16.62 -22.00
N MET A 565 -29.10 17.81 -22.56
CA MET A 565 -30.30 18.66 -22.46
C MET A 565 -30.54 19.42 -21.16
N CYS A 566 -29.94 20.61 -21.09
CA CYS A 566 -30.71 21.82 -20.78
C CYS A 566 -30.76 22.70 -22.04
N GLN A 567 -31.80 22.49 -22.85
CA GLN A 567 -32.30 23.51 -23.76
C GLN A 567 -33.10 24.55 -22.95
N ARG A 568 -32.81 25.83 -23.20
CA ARG A 568 -33.63 27.06 -23.09
C ARG A 568 -32.66 28.17 -22.66
N GLY A 569 -32.13 29.02 -23.52
CA GLY A 569 -32.71 29.63 -24.71
C GLY A 569 -32.85 31.11 -24.40
N LYS A 570 -32.12 31.97 -25.12
CA LYS A 570 -32.60 33.24 -25.68
C LYS A 570 -31.46 34.06 -26.28
N GLU A 571 -31.77 34.52 -27.48
CA GLU A 571 -31.41 35.82 -28.07
C GLU A 571 -29.98 36.04 -28.56
N ALA A 572 -29.88 36.00 -29.89
CA ALA A 572 -28.86 36.61 -30.69
C ALA A 572 -28.96 38.14 -30.59
N VAL A 573 -27.84 38.81 -30.27
CA VAL A 573 -27.51 40.18 -30.69
C VAL A 573 -25.97 40.32 -30.73
N ASP A 574 -25.47 40.54 -31.95
CA ASP A 574 -24.27 41.25 -32.43
C ASP A 574 -22.83 41.08 -31.85
N PRO A 575 -21.80 41.21 -32.74
CA PRO A 575 -20.38 41.20 -32.38
C PRO A 575 -19.82 42.62 -32.21
N ILE A 576 -19.31 42.93 -31.01
CA ILE A 576 -18.45 44.09 -30.72
C ILE A 576 -17.44 43.54 -29.70
N ASP A 577 -16.23 43.16 -30.10
CA ASP A 577 -15.05 44.02 -30.19
C ASP A 577 -15.00 45.10 -29.10
N GLU A 578 -14.71 44.70 -27.86
CA GLU A 578 -14.19 45.64 -26.87
C GLU A 578 -13.24 44.92 -25.90
N GLY A 579 -12.02 45.44 -25.86
CA GLY A 579 -10.90 44.86 -25.16
C GLY A 579 -11.02 44.90 -23.64
N ALA A 580 -10.24 44.02 -23.01
CA ALA A 580 -9.84 44.16 -21.63
C ALA A 580 -8.33 43.96 -21.56
N SER A 581 -7.64 45.09 -21.63
CA SER A 581 -6.21 45.26 -21.35
C SER A 581 -5.88 44.79 -19.94
N ILE A 582 -4.79 44.03 -19.84
CA ILE A 582 -4.06 43.75 -18.62
C ILE A 582 -3.51 45.09 -18.09
N PRO A 583 -3.75 45.49 -16.84
CA PRO A 583 -3.13 46.71 -16.31
C PRO A 583 -1.64 46.47 -16.08
N ASP A 584 -0.82 47.31 -16.70
CA ASP A 584 0.61 47.44 -16.43
C ASP A 584 0.82 47.79 -14.95
N THR A 585 1.69 47.01 -14.31
CA THR A 585 2.15 47.27 -12.95
C THR A 585 3.16 48.41 -12.96
N ALA A 586 2.87 49.41 -12.12
CA ALA A 586 3.58 50.67 -12.01
C ALA A 586 5.09 50.52 -11.75
N ALA A 587 5.87 51.36 -12.43
CA ALA A 587 7.24 51.66 -12.08
C ALA A 587 7.29 52.43 -10.76
N GLY A 588 7.89 51.83 -9.73
CA GLY A 588 8.22 52.52 -8.49
C GLY A 588 9.41 53.45 -8.70
N GLU A 589 9.18 54.74 -8.56
CA GLU A 589 10.21 55.77 -8.40
C GLU A 589 10.99 55.50 -7.09
N TYR A 590 12.30 55.27 -7.23
CA TYR A 590 13.25 55.45 -6.13
C TYR A 590 13.59 56.95 -6.09
N MET A 591 13.26 57.60 -4.96
CA MET A 591 13.80 58.91 -4.59
C MET A 591 15.12 58.72 -3.83
N ASP A 592 16.03 59.66 -4.06
CA ASP A 592 17.42 59.78 -3.59
C ASP A 592 17.66 59.59 -2.08
#